data_AF-A0A8J2JZ18-F1
#
_entry.id   AF-A0A8J2JZ18-F1
#
_cell.length_a   1.000
_cell.length_b   1.000
_cell.length_c   1.000
_cell.angle_alpha   90.00
_cell.angle_beta   90.00
_cell.angle_gamma   90.00
#
_symmetry.space_group_name_H-M   'P 1'
#
loop_
_entity.id
_entity.type
_entity.pdbx_description
1 polymer ?
#
loop_
_entity_poly.entity_id
_entity_poly.type
_entity_poly.pdbx_seq_one_letter_code
_entity_poly.pdbx_strand_id
1 'polypeptide(L)'
;MSHLTLNGTRDDRQDMCLARLGATNEDLNSTIAVENSCGVIWDGFNCWGPAIPGSRVFSACPAAKGMDITKQAYRNCDSSGLWLSKDGVPDERGWTNYTPCFTPEILALIKKLYSGSELEAM
;
A
#
# COMPACT_ATOMS: atom_id res chain seq x y z
N MET A 1 -17.23 20.29 -17.72
CA MET A 1 -18.24 20.12 -16.68
C MET A 1 -17.79 18.97 -15.79
N SER A 2 -17.22 19.33 -14.65
CA SER A 2 -16.62 18.45 -13.65
C SER A 2 -17.71 17.82 -12.78
N HIS A 3 -17.84 16.50 -12.80
CA HIS A 3 -18.56 15.76 -11.77
C HIS A 3 -17.56 14.86 -11.03
N LEU A 4 -16.97 15.42 -9.96
CA LEU A 4 -16.35 14.63 -8.91
C LEU A 4 -17.50 14.01 -8.11
N THR A 5 -17.79 12.73 -8.34
CA THR A 5 -18.66 11.97 -7.45
C THR A 5 -17.87 11.55 -6.22
N LEU A 6 -18.14 12.23 -5.10
CA LEU A 6 -17.58 11.95 -3.77
C LEU A 6 -18.10 10.63 -3.15
N ASN A 7 -18.34 9.59 -3.96
CA ASN A 7 -18.79 8.28 -3.51
C ASN A 7 -18.22 7.20 -4.43
N GLY A 8 -16.89 7.10 -4.49
CA GLY A 8 -16.22 6.05 -5.24
C GLY A 8 -16.45 4.70 -4.59
N THR A 9 -17.08 3.77 -5.32
CA THR A 9 -17.07 2.34 -5.04
C THR A 9 -15.62 1.81 -5.05
N ARG A 10 -15.40 0.56 -4.60
CA ARG A 10 -14.05 -0.04 -4.54
C ARG A 10 -13.36 -0.05 -5.91
N ASP A 11 -14.12 -0.16 -7.01
CA ASP A 11 -13.62 -0.07 -8.39
C ASP A 11 -13.21 1.37 -8.75
N ASP A 12 -14.01 2.39 -8.40
CA ASP A 12 -13.72 3.77 -8.81
C ASP A 12 -12.38 4.30 -8.28
N ARG A 13 -11.98 3.89 -7.07
CA ARG A 13 -10.69 4.30 -6.49
C ARG A 13 -9.50 3.58 -7.13
N GLN A 14 -9.69 2.33 -7.55
CA GLN A 14 -8.70 1.58 -8.30
C GLN A 14 -8.51 2.20 -9.69
N ASP A 15 -9.60 2.54 -10.37
CA ASP A 15 -9.54 3.22 -11.68
C ASP A 15 -8.86 4.58 -11.58
N MET A 16 -9.12 5.34 -10.52
CA MET A 16 -8.42 6.61 -10.27
C MET A 16 -6.92 6.41 -10.00
N CYS A 17 -6.54 5.33 -9.32
CA CYS A 17 -5.14 4.97 -9.12
C CYS A 17 -4.44 4.72 -10.46
N LEU A 18 -5.03 3.87 -11.30
CA LEU A 18 -4.54 3.56 -12.63
C LEU A 18 -4.39 4.80 -13.50
N ALA A 19 -5.44 5.62 -13.57
CA ALA A 19 -5.44 6.86 -14.35
C ALA A 19 -4.35 7.84 -13.89
N ARG A 20 -4.13 7.97 -12.57
CA ARG A 20 -3.08 8.84 -12.01
C ARG A 20 -1.67 8.40 -12.43
N LEU A 21 -1.45 7.10 -12.53
CA LEU A 21 -0.14 6.52 -12.87
C LEU A 21 0.06 6.34 -14.37
N GLY A 22 -0.97 6.60 -15.20
CA GLY A 22 -0.95 6.25 -16.61
C GLY A 22 -0.85 4.74 -16.84
N ALA A 23 -1.33 3.95 -15.88
CA ALA A 23 -1.30 2.49 -15.88
C ALA A 23 -2.66 1.91 -16.27
N THR A 24 -2.66 0.64 -16.65
CA THR A 24 -3.84 -0.14 -17.03
C THR A 24 -4.09 -1.29 -16.03
N ASN A 25 -5.27 -1.92 -16.10
CA ASN A 25 -5.53 -3.14 -15.33
C ASN A 25 -4.60 -4.29 -15.73
N GLU A 26 -4.05 -4.27 -16.95
CA GLU A 26 -3.04 -5.23 -17.39
C GLU A 26 -1.74 -5.02 -16.60
N ASP A 27 -1.35 -3.76 -16.32
CA ASP A 27 -0.16 -3.44 -15.52
C ASP A 27 -0.26 -3.86 -14.04
N LEU A 28 -1.48 -3.90 -13.47
CA LEU A 28 -1.72 -4.43 -12.11
C LEU A 28 -1.54 -5.95 -12.03
N ASN A 29 -1.83 -6.65 -13.13
CA ASN A 29 -1.74 -8.10 -13.24
C ASN A 29 -0.46 -8.54 -13.97
N SER A 30 0.37 -7.57 -14.36
CA SER A 30 1.60 -7.83 -15.09
C SER A 30 2.69 -8.18 -14.10
N THR A 31 3.11 -9.44 -14.12
CA THR A 31 4.35 -9.91 -13.49
C THR A 31 5.60 -9.36 -14.18
N ILE A 32 5.41 -8.58 -15.25
CA ILE A 32 6.49 -7.92 -15.96
C ILE A 32 6.92 -6.74 -15.10
N ALA A 33 7.91 -6.99 -14.24
CA ALA A 33 8.83 -5.98 -13.78
C ALA A 33 9.19 -5.11 -15.00
N VAL A 34 8.67 -3.89 -15.04
CA VAL A 34 9.05 -2.91 -16.06
C VAL A 34 10.55 -2.72 -15.84
N GLU A 35 11.35 -3.40 -16.67
CA GLU A 35 12.76 -3.79 -16.48
C GLU A 35 13.31 -3.56 -15.06
N ASN A 36 13.18 -4.58 -14.21
CA ASN A 36 13.64 -4.55 -12.81
C ASN A 36 13.01 -3.40 -12.03
N SER A 37 11.70 -3.33 -11.90
CA SER A 37 11.04 -2.46 -10.92
C SER A 37 9.85 -3.17 -10.33
N CYS A 38 9.51 -2.85 -9.07
CA CYS A 38 8.29 -3.37 -8.49
C CYS A 38 7.07 -2.74 -9.15
N GLY A 39 6.08 -3.57 -9.49
CA GLY A 39 4.91 -3.17 -10.28
C GLY A 39 3.95 -2.21 -9.58
N VAL A 40 3.01 -1.67 -10.36
CA VAL A 40 1.93 -0.80 -9.85
C VAL A 40 0.97 -1.61 -8.99
N ILE A 41 0.56 -1.09 -7.83
CA ILE A 41 -0.44 -1.74 -6.96
C ILE A 41 -1.42 -0.74 -6.34
N TRP A 42 -2.70 -1.13 -6.35
CA TRP A 42 -3.73 -0.58 -5.49
C TRP A 42 -3.97 -1.53 -4.31
N ASP A 43 -3.68 -1.08 -3.09
CA ASP A 43 -3.81 -1.92 -1.88
C ASP A 43 -5.16 -1.74 -1.14
N GLY A 44 -6.06 -0.93 -1.71
CA GLY A 44 -7.34 -0.56 -1.11
C GLY A 44 -7.33 0.79 -0.40
N PHE A 45 -6.15 1.34 -0.09
CA PHE A 45 -5.97 2.65 0.53
C PHE A 45 -5.06 3.58 -0.29
N ASN A 46 -3.90 3.08 -0.70
CA ASN A 46 -2.90 3.83 -1.43
C ASN A 46 -2.64 3.24 -2.81
N CYS A 47 -2.33 4.16 -3.73
CA CYS A 47 -1.88 3.86 -5.08
C CYS A 47 -0.35 3.89 -5.11
N TRP A 48 0.27 2.73 -5.29
CA TRP A 48 1.71 2.57 -5.34
C TRP A 48 2.14 2.46 -6.80
N GLY A 49 2.94 3.43 -7.25
CA GLY A 49 3.56 3.38 -8.58
C GLY A 49 4.79 2.47 -8.61
N PRO A 50 5.46 2.38 -9.78
CA PRO A 50 6.66 1.58 -9.92
C PRO A 50 7.76 2.01 -8.95
N ALA A 51 8.51 1.06 -8.40
CA ALA A 51 9.60 1.34 -7.47
C ALA A 51 10.92 0.71 -7.91
N ILE A 52 12.01 1.43 -7.63
CA ILE A 52 13.38 0.99 -7.93
C ILE A 52 13.72 -0.25 -7.08
N PRO A 53 14.37 -1.29 -7.64
CA PRO A 53 14.79 -2.47 -6.88
C PRO A 53 15.66 -2.12 -5.69
N GLY A 54 15.44 -2.81 -4.58
CA GLY A 54 16.15 -2.56 -3.33
C GLY A 54 15.77 -1.25 -2.63
N SER A 55 14.74 -0.54 -3.11
CA SER A 55 14.30 0.73 -2.52
C SER A 55 13.12 0.55 -1.55
N ARG A 56 12.97 1.53 -0.65
CA ARG A 56 11.76 1.73 0.14
C ARG A 56 11.03 2.96 -0.39
N VAL A 57 9.74 2.80 -0.69
CA VAL A 57 8.89 3.90 -1.13
C VAL A 57 7.89 4.27 -0.06
N PHE A 58 7.55 5.56 0.01
CA PHE A 58 6.67 6.13 1.03
C PHE A 58 5.45 6.78 0.39
N SER A 59 4.31 6.70 1.07
CA SER A 59 3.09 7.42 0.72
C SER A 59 2.48 8.03 1.98
N ALA A 60 1.75 9.13 1.84
CA ALA A 60 1.01 9.72 2.95
C ALA A 60 0.05 8.68 3.58
N CYS A 61 -0.13 8.77 4.89
CA CYS A 61 -1.12 7.95 5.57
C CYS A 61 -2.54 8.33 5.10
N PRO A 62 -3.42 7.35 4.88
CA PRO A 62 -4.80 7.61 4.46
C PRO A 62 -5.54 8.46 5.50
N ALA A 63 -6.43 9.34 5.03
CA ALA A 63 -7.32 10.13 5.88
C ALA A 63 -8.49 9.28 6.41
N ALA A 64 -8.18 8.18 7.09
CA ALA A 64 -9.13 7.28 7.72
C ALA A 64 -9.20 7.51 9.23
N LYS A 65 -10.32 7.11 9.86
CA LYS A 65 -10.47 7.20 11.31
C LYS A 65 -9.39 6.37 12.01
N GLY A 66 -8.75 6.96 13.02
CA GLY A 66 -7.69 6.28 13.76
C GLY A 66 -6.32 6.28 13.07
N MET A 67 -6.17 7.07 11.99
CA MET A 67 -4.87 7.29 11.33
C MET A 67 -4.32 8.70 11.56
N ASP A 68 -3.00 8.81 11.75
CA ASP A 68 -2.22 10.04 11.80
C ASP A 68 -1.75 10.41 10.39
N ILE A 69 -2.45 11.36 9.77
CA ILE A 69 -2.16 11.85 8.40
C ILE A 69 -0.84 12.62 8.29
N THR A 70 -0.16 12.92 9.40
CA THR A 70 1.17 13.55 9.41
C THR A 70 2.29 12.55 9.19
N LYS A 71 1.98 11.25 9.19
CA LYS A 71 2.93 10.14 9.00
C LYS A 71 2.85 9.59 7.58
N GLN A 72 3.72 8.61 7.30
CA GLN A 72 3.79 7.94 6.01
C GLN A 72 3.76 6.42 6.18
N ALA A 73 2.97 5.76 5.32
CA ALA A 73 3.05 4.33 5.09
C ALA A 73 4.22 4.03 4.13
N TYR A 74 4.67 2.78 4.09
CA TYR A 74 5.73 2.40 3.15
C TYR A 74 5.63 0.97 2.64
N ARG A 75 6.25 0.73 1.49
CA ARG A 75 6.52 -0.61 0.94
C ARG A 75 8.00 -0.76 0.64
N ASN A 76 8.49 -2.00 0.62
CA ASN A 76 9.86 -2.31 0.22
C ASN A 76 9.83 -3.07 -1.11
N CYS A 77 10.68 -2.64 -2.04
CA CYS A 77 10.90 -3.31 -3.30
C CYS A 77 12.16 -4.18 -3.22
N ASP A 78 12.04 -5.45 -3.56
CA ASP A 78 13.18 -6.37 -3.61
C ASP A 78 14.11 -6.03 -4.79
N SER A 79 15.35 -6.53 -4.72
CA SER A 79 16.33 -6.49 -5.80
C SER A 79 15.87 -7.18 -7.09
N SER A 80 14.96 -8.15 -7.03
CA SER A 80 14.37 -8.81 -8.21
C SER A 80 13.25 -8.02 -8.88
N GLY A 81 12.83 -6.88 -8.32
CA GLY A 81 11.68 -6.12 -8.83
C GLY A 81 10.32 -6.70 -8.40
N LEU A 82 10.28 -7.42 -7.28
CA LEU A 82 9.04 -7.85 -6.62
C LEU A 82 8.84 -7.13 -5.30
N TRP A 83 7.60 -6.84 -4.93
CA TRP A 83 7.33 -6.25 -3.63
C TRP A 83 7.66 -7.23 -2.51
N LEU A 84 8.15 -6.75 -1.38
CA LEU A 84 8.34 -7.62 -0.22
C LEU A 84 7.03 -7.84 0.53
N SER A 85 6.78 -9.09 0.89
CA SER A 85 5.79 -9.49 1.88
C SER A 85 6.15 -8.90 3.25
N LYS A 86 5.26 -9.08 4.22
CA LYS A 86 5.49 -8.66 5.60
C LYS A 86 6.77 -9.28 6.18
N ASP A 87 7.04 -10.54 5.84
CA ASP A 87 8.16 -11.31 6.34
C ASP A 87 9.44 -11.10 5.52
N GLY A 88 9.42 -10.16 4.56
CA GLY A 88 10.57 -9.82 3.74
C GLY A 88 10.83 -10.81 2.59
N VAL A 89 9.82 -11.58 2.18
CA VAL A 89 9.91 -12.50 1.05
C VAL A 89 9.34 -11.82 -0.21
N PRO A 90 10.01 -11.89 -1.37
CA PRO A 90 9.47 -11.38 -2.63
C PRO A 90 8.09 -12.00 -2.95
N ASP A 91 7.10 -11.14 -3.22
CA ASP A 91 5.71 -11.50 -3.50
C ASP A 91 5.12 -10.52 -4.53
N GLU A 92 4.34 -11.02 -5.48
CA GLU A 92 3.75 -10.19 -6.54
C GLU A 92 2.88 -9.07 -5.97
N ARG A 93 2.11 -9.39 -4.93
CA ARG A 93 1.23 -8.41 -4.29
C ARG A 93 1.98 -7.60 -3.25
N GLY A 94 2.90 -8.20 -2.49
CA GLY A 94 3.67 -7.62 -1.41
C GLY A 94 2.83 -7.10 -0.25
N TRP A 95 3.47 -6.35 0.66
CA TRP A 95 2.84 -5.81 1.85
C TRP A 95 3.06 -4.30 2.00
N THR A 96 2.09 -3.62 2.60
CA THR A 96 2.19 -2.20 2.94
C THR A 96 2.25 -2.03 4.46
N ASN A 97 3.29 -1.38 4.95
CA ASN A 97 3.41 -1.06 6.36
C ASN A 97 2.62 0.21 6.69
N TYR A 98 1.45 0.03 7.30
CA TYR A 98 0.62 1.10 7.84
C TYR A 98 0.82 1.31 9.35
N THR A 99 1.72 0.58 10.02
CA THR A 99 1.95 0.72 11.47
C THR A 99 2.27 2.17 11.88
N PRO A 100 3.12 2.94 11.16
CA PRO A 100 3.35 4.35 11.47
C PRO A 100 2.11 5.23 11.34
N CYS A 101 1.10 4.78 10.59
CA CYS A 101 -0.11 5.55 10.37
C CYS A 101 -1.10 5.45 11.52
N PHE A 102 -1.02 4.48 12.43
CA PHE A 102 -2.00 4.39 13.51
C PHE A 102 -1.72 5.43 14.60
N THR A 103 -2.78 6.08 15.12
CA THR A 103 -2.63 6.96 16.27
C THR A 103 -2.20 6.17 17.52
N PRO A 104 -1.62 6.83 18.53
CA PRO A 104 -1.22 6.17 19.78
C PRO A 104 -2.36 5.40 20.46
N GLU A 105 -3.58 5.92 20.40
CA GLU A 105 -4.77 5.31 20.99
C GLU A 105 -5.13 4.00 20.29
N ILE A 106 -5.12 4.00 18.94
CA ILE A 106 -5.38 2.80 18.15
C ILE A 106 -4.28 1.77 18.36
N LEU A 107 -3.00 2.18 18.37
CA LEU A 107 -1.90 1.27 18.68
C LEU A 107 -2.04 0.63 20.07
N ALA A 108 -2.48 1.39 21.07
CA ALA A 108 -2.72 0.86 22.41
C ALA A 108 -3.86 -0.15 22.44
N LEU A 109 -4.95 0.10 21.70
CA LEU A 109 -6.06 -0.86 21.57
C LEU A 109 -5.62 -2.13 20.84
N ILE A 110 -4.91 -2.00 19.73
CA ILE A 110 -4.38 -3.12 18.97
C ILE A 110 -3.46 -3.96 19.88
N LYS A 111 -2.49 -3.34 20.56
CA LYS A 111 -1.61 -4.06 21.51
C LYS A 111 -2.37 -4.81 22.59
N LYS A 112 -3.45 -4.24 23.14
CA LYS A 112 -4.29 -4.92 24.13
C LYS A 112 -5.00 -6.14 23.54
N LEU A 113 -5.58 -6.00 22.35
CA LEU A 113 -6.27 -7.11 21.67
C LEU A 113 -5.33 -8.26 21.34
N TYR A 114 -4.10 -7.95 20.90
CA TYR A 114 -3.11 -8.96 20.53
C TYR A 114 -2.20 -9.40 21.67
N SER A 115 -2.21 -8.74 22.84
CA SER A 115 -1.46 -9.19 24.02
C SER A 115 -1.92 -10.55 24.58
N GLY A 116 -3.02 -11.10 24.08
CA GLY A 116 -3.51 -12.45 24.39
C GLY A 116 -3.42 -13.47 23.24
N SER A 117 -2.89 -13.10 22.08
CA SER A 117 -2.70 -13.99 20.93
C SER A 117 -1.25 -13.85 20.46
N GLU A 118 -0.54 -14.97 20.37
CA GLU A 118 0.85 -15.05 19.96
C GLU A 118 1.17 -14.16 18.74
N LEU A 119 2.29 -13.45 18.87
CA LEU A 119 2.78 -12.34 18.07
C LEU A 119 2.85 -12.69 16.57
N GLU A 120 2.09 -12.01 15.70
CA GLU A 120 2.38 -11.81 14.25
C GLU A 120 1.18 -11.25 13.46
N ALA A 121 0.80 -9.97 13.62
CA ALA A 121 -0.28 -9.41 12.76
C ALA A 121 -0.33 -7.87 12.58
N MET A 122 0.70 -7.13 12.98
CA MET A 122 0.88 -5.75 12.49
C MET A 122 2.04 -5.66 11.55
#